data_AF-A0AAX3Z4K7-F1
#
_entry.id   AF-A0AAX3Z4K7-F1
#
_cell.length_a   1.000
_cell.length_b   1.000
_cell.length_c   1.000
_cell.angle_alpha   90.00
_cell.angle_beta   90.00
_cell.angle_gamma   90.00
#
_symmetry.space_group_name_H-M   'P 1'
#
loop_
_entity.id
_entity.type
_entity.pdbx_description
1 polymer ?
#
loop_
_entity_poly.entity_id
_entity_poly.type
_entity_poly.pdbx_seq_one_letter_code
_entity_poly.pdbx_strand_id
1 'polypeptide(L)'
;MKYSAAAAGIAAAGLILIYISYLSMGAHSPVAAATNGLEIISHYVATVFGAYGRNLLAVIITLACLVTSIGLTTGTARYFSHATGLSYGMLVASTLIASAAISVLGLNSLIAFAVPVLCAIYPAALVVVLLGIVRKWVSISDNVYRVIFYSALVLGVFSLFAKS
;
A
#
# COMPACT_ATOMS: atom_id res chain seq x y z
N MET A 1 19.33 -5.67 -16.41
CA MET A 1 18.13 -4.80 -16.46
C MET A 1 16.96 -5.37 -17.26
N LYS A 2 17.17 -6.08 -18.39
CA LYS A 2 16.07 -6.61 -19.23
C LYS A 2 15.12 -7.59 -18.50
N TYR A 3 15.66 -8.49 -17.67
CA TYR A 3 14.86 -9.47 -16.91
C TYR A 3 13.96 -8.85 -15.82
N SER A 4 14.42 -7.78 -15.18
CA SER A 4 13.64 -7.09 -14.13
C SER A 4 12.43 -6.34 -14.73
N ALA A 5 12.58 -5.77 -15.93
CA ALA A 5 11.47 -5.13 -16.63
C ALA A 5 10.41 -6.13 -17.10
N ALA A 6 10.82 -7.30 -17.61
CA ALA A 6 9.89 -8.36 -18.01
C ALA A 6 9.10 -8.90 -16.80
N ALA A 7 9.77 -9.18 -15.68
CA ALA A 7 9.13 -9.61 -14.45
C ALA A 7 8.15 -8.55 -13.90
N ALA A 8 8.53 -7.27 -13.94
CA ALA A 8 7.66 -6.17 -13.53
C ALA A 8 6.41 -6.05 -14.42
N GLY A 9 6.54 -6.28 -15.73
CA GLY A 9 5.42 -6.28 -16.67
C GLY A 9 4.39 -7.38 -16.35
N ILE A 10 4.87 -8.59 -16.08
CA ILE A 10 4.01 -9.72 -15.70
C ILE A 10 3.29 -9.43 -14.37
N ALA A 11 4.01 -8.89 -13.38
CA ALA A 11 3.43 -8.53 -12.08
C ALA A 11 2.37 -7.43 -12.20
N ALA A 12 2.63 -6.39 -13.00
CA ALA A 12 1.69 -5.29 -13.25
C ALA A 12 0.40 -5.78 -13.94
N ALA A 13 0.54 -6.65 -14.95
CA ALA A 13 -0.62 -7.22 -15.64
C ALA A 13 -1.49 -8.06 -14.69
N GLY A 14 -0.87 -8.89 -13.84
CA GLY A 14 -1.58 -9.65 -12.82
C GLY A 14 -2.32 -8.76 -11.82
N LEU A 15 -1.69 -7.66 -11.38
CA LEU A 15 -2.30 -6.71 -10.46
C LEU A 15 -3.51 -6.01 -11.08
N ILE A 16 -3.42 -5.59 -12.35
CA ILE A 16 -4.55 -4.97 -13.09
C ILE A 16 -5.76 -5.90 -13.12
N LEU A 17 -5.53 -7.18 -13.45
CA LEU A 17 -6.61 -8.17 -13.49
C LEU A 17 -7.30 -8.32 -12.13
N ILE A 18 -6.52 -8.40 -11.05
CA ILE A 18 -7.06 -8.51 -9.68
C ILE A 18 -7.88 -7.26 -9.32
N TYR A 19 -7.39 -6.06 -9.66
CA TYR A 19 -8.10 -4.81 -9.38
C TYR A 19 -9.42 -4.69 -10.15
N ILE A 20 -9.47 -5.11 -11.42
CA ILE A 20 -10.71 -5.13 -12.21
C ILE A 20 -11.74 -6.07 -11.58
N SER A 21 -11.31 -7.26 -11.14
CA SER A 21 -12.17 -8.21 -10.42
C SER A 21 -12.70 -7.59 -9.13
N TYR A 22 -11.84 -6.91 -8.36
CA TYR A 22 -12.23 -6.24 -7.12
C TYR A 22 -13.26 -5.12 -7.34
N LEU A 23 -13.05 -4.28 -8.35
CA LEU A 23 -14.00 -3.22 -8.72
C LEU A 23 -15.33 -3.79 -9.17
N SER A 24 -15.32 -4.89 -9.93
CA SER A 24 -16.54 -5.59 -10.36
C SER A 24 -17.33 -6.15 -9.17
N MET A 25 -16.64 -6.69 -8.16
CA MET A 25 -17.27 -7.14 -6.90
C MET A 25 -17.90 -5.97 -6.15
N GLY A 26 -17.26 -4.81 -6.12
CA GLY A 26 -17.83 -3.58 -5.53
C GLY A 26 -19.05 -3.07 -6.28
N ALA A 27 -19.07 -3.17 -7.61
CA ALA A 27 -20.17 -2.69 -8.45
C ALA A 27 -21.41 -3.60 -8.44
N HIS A 28 -21.24 -4.92 -8.25
CA HIS A 28 -22.33 -5.92 -8.25
C HIS A 28 -22.82 -6.33 -6.86
N SER A 29 -22.28 -5.78 -5.77
CA SER A 29 -22.67 -6.18 -4.42
C SER A 29 -24.04 -5.59 -4.02
N PRO A 30 -25.04 -6.41 -3.64
CA PRO A 30 -26.31 -5.93 -3.08
C PRO A 30 -26.20 -5.58 -1.58
N VAL A 31 -24.99 -5.53 -1.02
CA VAL A 31 -24.76 -5.35 0.42
C VAL A 31 -24.65 -3.87 0.75
N ALA A 32 -25.80 -3.21 0.88
CA ALA A 32 -25.92 -1.80 1.31
C ALA A 32 -25.48 -1.54 2.76
N ALA A 33 -25.02 -2.55 3.51
CA ALA A 33 -24.75 -2.48 4.95
C ALA A 33 -23.31 -2.84 5.37
N ALA A 34 -22.40 -3.14 4.44
CA ALA A 34 -21.03 -3.49 4.81
C ALA A 34 -20.23 -2.24 5.21
N THR A 35 -19.63 -2.27 6.39
CA THR A 35 -18.92 -1.12 6.96
C THR A 35 -17.48 -1.02 6.42
N ASN A 36 -16.91 -2.14 5.96
CA ASN A 36 -15.50 -2.23 5.56
C ASN A 36 -15.29 -3.10 4.31
N GLY A 37 -14.20 -2.84 3.57
CA GLY A 37 -13.84 -3.60 2.37
C GLY A 37 -13.59 -5.10 2.62
N LEU A 38 -13.01 -5.46 3.76
CA LEU A 38 -12.79 -6.87 4.13
C LEU A 38 -14.11 -7.63 4.38
N GLU A 39 -15.12 -6.93 4.90
CA GLU A 39 -16.44 -7.50 5.18
C GLU A 39 -17.17 -7.84 3.88
N ILE A 40 -17.09 -6.95 2.88
CA ILE A 40 -17.63 -7.19 1.53
C ILE A 40 -17.04 -8.47 0.92
N ILE A 41 -15.72 -8.60 0.95
CA ILE A 41 -15.03 -9.77 0.38
C ILE A 41 -15.39 -11.04 1.15
N SER A 42 -15.42 -10.99 2.48
CA SER A 42 -15.70 -12.16 3.32
C SER A 42 -17.12 -12.66 3.13
N HIS A 43 -18.10 -11.75 3.02
CA HIS A 43 -19.48 -12.11 2.69
C HIS A 43 -19.60 -12.69 1.28
N TYR A 44 -18.95 -12.08 0.28
CA TYR A 44 -18.98 -12.57 -1.09
C TYR A 44 -18.38 -13.98 -1.20
N VAL A 45 -17.24 -14.24 -0.54
CA VAL A 45 -16.63 -15.57 -0.51
C VAL A 45 -17.51 -16.57 0.23
N ALA A 46 -18.19 -16.17 1.31
CA ALA A 46 -19.14 -17.03 1.99
C ALA A 46 -20.36 -17.38 1.12
N THR A 47 -20.86 -16.46 0.29
CA THR A 47 -22.00 -16.73 -0.60
C THR A 47 -21.62 -17.62 -1.79
N VAL A 48 -20.40 -17.50 -2.32
CA VAL A 48 -19.97 -18.26 -3.51
C VAL A 48 -19.38 -19.61 -3.14
N PHE A 49 -18.55 -19.68 -2.07
CA PHE A 49 -17.79 -20.88 -1.68
C PHE A 49 -18.23 -21.51 -0.35
N GLY A 50 -19.19 -20.89 0.36
CA GLY A 50 -19.65 -21.40 1.66
C GLY A 50 -18.61 -21.26 2.78
N ALA A 51 -18.78 -22.06 3.83
CA ALA A 51 -17.93 -21.99 5.04
C ALA A 51 -16.45 -22.33 4.78
N TYR A 52 -16.15 -23.22 3.83
CA TYR A 52 -14.78 -23.59 3.46
C TYR A 52 -14.03 -22.41 2.82
N GLY A 53 -14.71 -21.58 2.03
CA GLY A 53 -14.12 -20.39 1.41
C GLY A 53 -13.63 -19.36 2.43
N ARG A 54 -14.35 -19.19 3.55
CA ARG A 54 -13.98 -18.22 4.59
C ARG A 54 -12.64 -18.56 5.26
N ASN A 55 -12.42 -19.84 5.57
CA ASN A 55 -11.16 -20.29 6.16
C ASN A 55 -9.99 -20.15 5.18
N LEU A 56 -10.22 -20.48 3.90
CA LEU A 56 -9.21 -20.31 2.85
C LEU A 56 -8.83 -18.84 2.67
N LEU A 57 -9.83 -17.93 2.66
CA LEU A 57 -9.61 -16.50 2.54
C LEU A 57 -8.76 -15.96 3.70
N ALA A 58 -9.02 -16.39 4.94
CA ALA A 58 -8.24 -15.98 6.09
C ALA A 58 -6.75 -16.37 5.96
N VAL A 59 -6.47 -17.58 5.48
CA VAL A 59 -5.10 -18.05 5.23
C VAL A 59 -4.42 -17.22 4.15
N ILE A 60 -5.11 -16.97 3.02
CA ILE A 60 -4.57 -16.18 1.91
C ILE A 60 -4.25 -14.74 2.34
N ILE A 61 -5.17 -14.08 3.05
CA ILE A 61 -4.96 -12.72 3.55
C ILE A 61 -3.80 -12.67 4.54
N THR A 62 -3.70 -13.65 5.44
CA THR A 62 -2.59 -13.74 6.39
C THR A 62 -1.25 -13.84 5.66
N LEU A 63 -1.14 -14.70 4.65
CA LEU A 63 0.06 -14.83 3.82
C LEU A 63 0.38 -13.55 3.04
N ALA A 64 -0.62 -12.90 2.46
CA ALA A 64 -0.46 -11.65 1.73
C ALA A 64 0.05 -10.52 2.64
N CYS A 65 -0.56 -10.35 3.82
CA CYS A 65 -0.13 -9.35 4.81
C CYS A 65 1.28 -9.64 5.35
N LEU A 66 1.64 -10.92 5.50
CA LEU A 66 2.96 -11.32 5.94
C LEU A 66 4.04 -10.88 4.95
N VAL A 67 3.87 -11.15 3.65
CA VAL A 67 4.85 -10.74 2.63
C VAL A 67 4.95 -9.22 2.49
N THR A 68 3.83 -8.49 2.60
CA THR A 68 3.84 -7.02 2.59
C THR A 68 4.56 -6.44 3.81
N SER A 69 4.29 -6.99 5.00
CA SER A 69 4.96 -6.56 6.23
C SER A 69 6.46 -6.81 6.18
N ILE A 70 6.89 -7.97 5.66
CA ILE A 70 8.31 -8.29 5.45
C ILE A 70 8.94 -7.30 4.44
N GLY A 71 8.26 -7.03 3.32
CA GLY A 71 8.75 -6.10 2.30
C GLY A 71 8.93 -4.67 2.82
N LEU A 72 7.94 -4.15 3.55
CA LEU A 72 8.02 -2.80 4.14
C LEU A 72 9.08 -2.72 5.24
N THR A 73 9.10 -3.69 6.15
CA THR A 73 10.03 -3.70 7.30
C THR A 73 11.48 -3.82 6.86
N THR A 74 11.77 -4.65 5.85
CA THR A 74 13.14 -4.76 5.29
C THR A 74 13.55 -3.49 4.56
N GLY A 75 12.63 -2.84 3.84
CA GLY A 75 12.87 -1.57 3.16
C GLY A 75 13.18 -0.43 4.12
N THR A 76 12.36 -0.25 5.16
CA THR A 76 12.55 0.80 6.18
C THR A 76 13.79 0.54 7.01
N ALA A 77 14.04 -0.71 7.43
CA ALA A 77 15.22 -1.07 8.20
C ALA A 77 16.51 -0.85 7.39
N ARG A 78 16.52 -1.14 6.08
CA ARG A 78 17.68 -0.80 5.21
C ARG A 78 17.90 0.70 5.07
N TYR A 79 16.83 1.47 4.84
CA TYR A 79 16.93 2.92 4.74
C TYR A 79 17.48 3.54 6.02
N PHE A 80 16.94 3.13 7.17
CA PHE A 80 17.33 3.68 8.46
C PHE A 80 18.70 3.20 8.92
N SER A 81 19.05 1.93 8.65
CA SER A 81 20.40 1.41 8.90
C SER A 81 21.46 2.16 8.08
N HIS A 82 21.16 2.48 6.82
CA HIS A 82 22.05 3.31 6.00
C HIS A 82 22.14 4.76 6.48
N ALA A 83 21.04 5.33 6.98
CA ALA A 83 20.98 6.73 7.42
C ALA A 83 21.53 6.99 8.83
N THR A 84 21.43 6.03 9.75
CA THR A 84 21.76 6.23 11.18
C THR A 84 22.78 5.24 11.75
N GLY A 85 23.17 4.20 11.00
CA GLY A 85 24.13 3.19 11.46
C GLY A 85 23.61 2.27 12.56
N LEU A 86 22.32 2.34 12.92
CA LEU A 86 21.70 1.51 13.94
C LEU A 86 21.57 0.03 13.52
N SER A 87 21.55 -0.86 14.52
CA SER A 87 21.38 -2.30 14.33
C SER A 87 20.03 -2.63 13.67
N TYR A 88 20.10 -3.32 12.53
CA TYR A 88 18.96 -3.74 11.72
C TYR A 88 17.89 -4.50 12.54
N GLY A 89 18.31 -5.40 13.43
CA GLY A 89 17.40 -6.21 14.23
C GLY A 89 16.51 -5.40 15.19
N MET A 90 17.04 -4.30 15.74
CA MET A 90 16.32 -3.47 16.70
C MET A 90 15.24 -2.62 16.03
N LEU A 91 15.50 -2.15 14.81
CA LEU A 91 14.55 -1.41 13.97
C LEU A 91 13.39 -2.27 13.47
N VAL A 92 13.69 -3.53 13.14
CA VAL A 92 12.66 -4.52 12.75
C VAL A 92 11.75 -4.82 13.94
N ALA A 93 12.34 -5.09 15.11
CA ALA A 93 11.58 -5.39 16.32
C ALA A 93 10.67 -4.23 16.75
N SER A 94 11.17 -2.99 16.75
CA SER A 94 10.36 -1.82 17.13
C SER A 94 9.18 -1.60 16.18
N THR A 95 9.38 -1.79 14.86
CA THR A 95 8.32 -1.65 13.85
C THR A 95 7.23 -2.69 14.02
N LEU A 96 7.60 -3.94 14.30
CA LEU A 96 6.63 -5.03 14.53
C LEU A 96 5.83 -4.82 15.81
N ILE A 97 6.49 -4.38 16.89
CA ILE A 97 5.81 -4.09 18.17
C ILE A 97 4.83 -2.92 18.01
N ALA A 98 5.22 -1.86 17.31
CA ALA A 98 4.34 -0.73 17.03
C ALA A 98 3.11 -1.15 16.20
N SER A 99 3.32 -1.96 15.16
CA SER A 99 2.22 -2.48 14.34
C SER A 99 1.26 -3.38 15.13
N ALA A 100 1.80 -4.23 16.01
CA ALA A 100 1.00 -5.07 16.89
C ALA A 100 0.14 -4.24 17.86
N ALA A 101 0.69 -3.15 18.42
CA ALA A 101 -0.07 -2.23 19.26
C ALA A 101 -1.21 -1.54 18.50
N ILE A 102 -0.94 -1.09 17.26
CA ILE A 102 -1.92 -0.42 16.40
C ILE A 102 -3.03 -1.39 15.97
N SER A 103 -2.72 -2.67 15.75
CA SER A 103 -3.69 -3.70 15.34
C SER A 103 -4.87 -3.86 16.30
N VAL A 104 -4.66 -3.55 17.59
CA VAL A 104 -5.71 -3.65 18.64
C VAL A 104 -6.81 -2.59 18.47
N LEU A 105 -6.57 -1.51 17.72
CA LEU A 105 -7.51 -0.37 17.56
C LEU A 105 -8.74 -0.65 16.67
N GLY A 106 -8.74 -1.78 15.95
CA GLY A 106 -9.83 -2.18 15.05
C GLY A 106 -9.74 -1.57 13.64
N LEU A 107 -10.23 -2.31 12.65
CA LEU A 107 -10.05 -2.01 11.22
C LEU A 107 -10.71 -0.69 10.79
N ASN A 108 -11.90 -0.37 11.29
CA ASN A 108 -12.62 0.85 10.89
C ASN A 108 -11.90 2.13 11.35
N SER A 109 -11.41 2.14 12.59
CA SER A 109 -10.59 3.23 13.15
C SER A 109 -9.28 3.37 12.39
N LEU A 110 -8.64 2.25 12.05
CA LEU A 110 -7.42 2.23 11.25
C LEU A 110 -7.65 2.83 9.87
N ILE A 111 -8.73 2.45 9.17
CA ILE A 111 -9.06 2.98 7.84
C ILE A 111 -9.38 4.48 7.92
N ALA A 112 -10.18 4.92 8.90
CA ALA A 112 -10.52 6.33 9.06
C ALA A 112 -9.28 7.22 9.26
N PHE A 113 -8.25 6.71 9.95
CA PHE A 113 -6.96 7.39 10.09
C PHE A 113 -6.06 7.23 8.85
N ALA A 114 -6.06 6.06 8.21
CA ALA A 114 -5.21 5.76 7.06
C ALA A 114 -5.64 6.54 5.81
N VAL A 115 -6.94 6.67 5.53
CA VAL A 115 -7.48 7.38 4.36
C VAL A 115 -6.90 8.79 4.20
N PRO A 116 -6.95 9.70 5.20
CA PRO A 116 -6.39 11.03 5.05
C PRO A 116 -4.87 10.99 4.84
N VAL A 117 -4.14 10.13 5.57
CA VAL A 117 -2.69 9.98 5.42
C VAL A 117 -2.32 9.48 4.01
N LEU A 118 -3.07 8.51 3.47
CA LEU A 118 -2.88 8.00 2.11
C LEU A 118 -3.17 9.08 1.08
N CYS A 119 -4.24 9.88 1.22
CA CYS A 119 -4.53 10.99 0.32
C CYS A 119 -3.41 12.04 0.32
N ALA A 120 -2.73 12.26 1.44
CA ALA A 120 -1.58 13.17 1.55
C ALA A 120 -0.34 12.64 0.82
N ILE A 121 -0.04 11.35 1.02
CA ILE A 121 1.20 10.71 0.53
C ILE A 121 1.09 10.28 -0.93
N TYR A 122 -0.11 9.91 -1.39
CA TYR A 122 -0.36 9.42 -2.75
C TYR A 122 0.18 10.33 -3.86
N PRO A 123 -0.10 11.66 -3.88
CA PRO A 123 0.42 12.54 -4.93
C PRO A 123 1.95 12.61 -4.92
N ALA A 124 2.58 12.64 -3.74
CA ALA A 124 4.04 12.65 -3.63
C ALA A 124 4.66 11.35 -4.18
N ALA A 125 4.07 10.20 -3.84
CA ALA A 125 4.53 8.91 -4.36
C ALA A 125 4.38 8.80 -5.88
N LEU A 126 3.26 9.25 -6.43
CA LEU A 126 2.98 9.21 -7.87
C LEU A 126 4.00 10.06 -8.65
N VAL A 127 4.33 11.23 -8.13
CA VAL A 127 5.34 12.12 -8.71
C VAL A 127 6.74 11.50 -8.67
N VAL A 128 7.15 10.85 -7.58
CA VAL A 128 8.45 10.16 -7.49
C VAL A 128 8.54 9.02 -8.51
N VAL A 129 7.47 8.24 -8.67
CA VAL A 129 7.42 7.15 -9.66
C VAL A 129 7.53 7.70 -11.09
N LEU A 130 6.77 8.75 -11.43
CA LEU A 130 6.87 9.42 -12.73
C LEU A 130 8.28 9.92 -12.99
N LEU A 131 8.88 10.60 -12.01
CA LEU A 131 10.19 11.19 -12.17
C LEU A 131 11.30 10.14 -12.30
N GLY A 132 11.17 9.01 -11.61
CA GLY A 132 12.04 7.85 -11.78
C GLY A 132 11.99 7.26 -13.20
N ILE A 133 10.81 7.27 -13.84
CA ILE A 133 10.65 6.83 -15.23
C ILE A 133 11.26 7.84 -16.20
N VAL A 134 11.00 9.15 -16.03
CA VAL A 134 11.52 10.20 -16.92
C VAL A 134 13.04 10.31 -16.83
N ARG A 135 13.64 10.11 -15.65
CA ARG A 135 15.11 10.12 -15.47
C ARG A 135 15.83 9.06 -16.31
N LYS A 136 15.13 7.98 -16.70
CA LYS A 136 15.69 6.97 -17.61
C LYS A 136 15.86 7.49 -19.05
N TRP A 137 15.10 8.52 -19.44
CA TRP A 137 15.08 9.11 -20.79
C TRP A 137 15.77 10.48 -20.85
N VAL A 138 15.85 11.21 -19.74
CA VAL A 138 16.47 12.55 -19.64
C VAL A 138 17.38 12.61 -18.41
N SER A 139 18.59 13.15 -18.53
CA SER A 139 19.48 13.39 -17.38
C SER A 139 19.00 14.59 -16.55
N ILE A 140 18.11 14.32 -15.60
CA ILE A 140 17.57 15.32 -14.67
C ILE A 140 18.58 15.57 -13.54
N SER A 141 18.86 16.84 -13.25
CA SER A 141 19.72 17.27 -12.13
C SER A 141 19.03 17.06 -10.77
N ASP A 142 19.81 16.75 -9.73
CA ASP A 142 19.29 16.42 -8.39
C ASP A 142 18.44 17.54 -7.76
N ASN A 143 18.65 18.81 -8.15
CA ASN A 143 17.83 19.93 -7.69
C ASN A 143 16.40 19.88 -8.22
N VAL A 144 16.18 19.45 -9.47
CA VAL A 144 14.84 19.33 -10.07
C VAL A 144 14.07 18.19 -9.39
N TYR A 145 14.76 17.11 -9.01
CA TYR A 145 14.19 16.02 -8.21
C TYR A 145 13.68 16.51 -6.86
N ARG A 146 14.48 17.32 -6.17
CA ARG A 146 14.12 17.89 -4.87
C ARG A 146 12.92 18.84 -4.96
N VAL A 147 12.93 19.75 -5.94
CA VAL A 147 11.85 20.73 -6.14
C VAL A 147 10.52 20.04 -6.48
N ILE A 148 10.56 19.03 -7.35
CA ILE A 148 9.36 18.29 -7.74
C ILE A 148 8.80 17.49 -6.55
N PHE A 149 9.66 16.86 -5.76
CA PHE A 149 9.25 16.18 -4.52
C PHE A 149 8.58 17.14 -3.52
N TYR A 150 9.20 18.30 -3.24
CA TYR A 150 8.63 19.29 -2.35
C TYR A 150 7.32 19.87 -2.89
N SER A 151 7.22 20.14 -4.20
CA SER A 151 5.99 20.65 -4.82
C SER A 151 4.82 19.65 -4.71
N ALA A 152 5.09 18.35 -4.86
CA ALA A 152 4.09 17.30 -4.72
C ALA A 152 3.65 17.10 -3.27
N LEU A 153 4.59 17.26 -2.32
CA LEU A 153 4.30 17.23 -0.89
C LEU A 153 3.44 18.42 -0.47
N VAL A 154 3.74 19.63 -0.97
CA VAL A 154 2.93 20.83 -0.73
C VAL A 154 1.52 20.66 -1.30
N LEU A 155 1.39 20.14 -2.52
CA LEU A 155 0.08 19.85 -3.12
C LEU A 155 -0.72 18.78 -2.36
N GLY A 156 -0.05 17.74 -1.84
CA GLY A 156 -0.67 16.70 -1.01
C GLY A 156 -1.12 17.20 0.37
N VAL A 157 -0.38 18.12 0.98
CA VAL A 157 -0.80 18.80 2.22
C VAL A 157 -1.94 19.78 1.94
N PHE A 158 -1.90 20.49 0.82
CA PHE A 158 -2.95 21.41 0.40
C PHE A 158 -4.27 20.69 0.09
N SER A 159 -4.21 19.52 -0.54
CA SER A 159 -5.41 18.69 -0.79
C SER A 159 -6.02 18.11 0.49
N LEU A 160 -5.21 17.91 1.54
CA LEU A 160 -5.69 17.50 2.86
C LEU A 160 -6.44 18.64 3.55
N PHE A 161 -5.95 19.88 3.43
CA PHE A 161 -6.62 21.08 3.95
C PHE A 161 -7.89 21.45 3.17
N ALA A 162 -7.94 21.19 1.85
CA ALA A 162 -9.10 21.51 1.03
C ALA A 162 -10.32 20.58 1.25
N LYS A 163 -10.15 19.47 2.01
CA LYS A 163 -11.21 18.49 2.30
C LYS A 163 -11.68 18.51 3.77
N SER A 164 -11.12 19.41 4.59
CA SER A 164 -11.62 19.72 5.94
C SER A 164 -12.62 20.88 5.92
#